data_AF-A0A9N9VP15-F1
#
_entry.id   AF-A0A9N9VP15-F1
#
_cell.length_a   1.000
_cell.length_b   1.000
_cell.length_c   1.000
_cell.angle_alpha   90.00
_cell.angle_beta   90.00
_cell.angle_gamma   90.00
#
_symmetry.space_group_name_H-M   'P 1'
#
loop_
_entity.id
_entity.type
_entity.pdbx_description
1 polymer ?
#
loop_
_entity_poly.entity_id
_entity_poly.type
_entity_poly.pdbx_seq_one_letter_code
_entity_poly.pdbx_strand_id
1 'polypeptide(L)'
;MCAIDSKPRDTGTSGHNGGHSILNSQEERQKYQNIYRFLNRTDVNRDAKIDRVRFSKDKKPVFEREFDEQWSSSASCFATGPHAQQEAEVIIVEEIDPECLREFLATRIHNDAQRQSFLTFVDEYLHDHPSFNFTDVEYRIRAAPSVQNKQQHELLIHIQLRELDRPFKMSYFEIQNSARESRALRGSYAYGPLNPVQRPPLTPDDADFPPLAITRASLAIWFDGDPWNTCVILVDKRVPFVGLPGQERPSRYVVGAHVYTGHTSMRSLIMDCFQNNTNLRNAGIPAPFTVTQDLRSIVGYDWLRIVGFVTRDLYSIHWALQGGDRMSDENNQELYRTALQHLFSIDRRLAWYCGLIKEQLDSCRSKGKPLWNGKSLGLEQVRVADLVSEELVMDFEDIKTQITQTNERLDKSISYVNGQVNVKEVERANAQSKIVLALAVVGGFFLPISTIAAIFSMADDWAPGKDGFGQFWAICIPISALVMVILVMIIRWSTILRWIGRLRRASQMCVEGAV
;
A
#
# COMPACT_ATOMS: atom_id res chain seq x y z
N MET A 1 -39.70 -15.88 0.50
CA MET A 1 -40.23 -15.07 -0.62
C MET A 1 -39.19 -15.13 -1.74
N CYS A 2 -39.51 -15.88 -2.79
CA CYS A 2 -38.69 -16.03 -3.99
C CYS A 2 -38.80 -14.78 -4.87
N ALA A 3 -37.67 -14.27 -5.36
CA ALA A 3 -37.58 -13.34 -6.49
C ALA A 3 -36.47 -13.89 -7.39
N ILE A 4 -36.80 -14.79 -8.32
CA ILE A 4 -37.14 -14.52 -9.73
C ILE A 4 -36.08 -13.65 -10.41
N ASP A 5 -35.15 -14.41 -10.98
CA ASP A 5 -34.24 -14.12 -12.08
C ASP A 5 -34.92 -13.33 -13.21
N SER A 6 -34.36 -12.16 -13.56
CA SER A 6 -34.70 -11.45 -14.80
C SER A 6 -33.47 -11.35 -15.68
N LYS A 7 -33.32 -12.35 -16.55
CA LYS A 7 -32.40 -12.36 -17.70
C LYS A 7 -32.67 -11.13 -18.59
N PRO A 8 -31.66 -10.32 -18.96
CA PRO A 8 -31.87 -9.33 -20.00
C PRO A 8 -31.95 -10.00 -21.38
N ARG A 9 -32.87 -9.49 -22.19
CA ARG A 9 -33.17 -9.89 -23.56
C ARG A 9 -31.97 -9.58 -24.47
N ASP A 10 -31.46 -10.60 -25.14
CA ASP A 10 -30.54 -10.46 -26.27
C ASP A 10 -31.27 -9.81 -27.45
N THR A 11 -31.01 -8.53 -27.70
CA THR A 11 -31.24 -7.91 -29.01
C THR A 11 -29.94 -8.00 -29.80
N GLY A 12 -29.93 -8.90 -30.78
CA GLY A 12 -28.80 -9.12 -31.68
C GLY A 12 -28.50 -7.88 -32.51
N THR A 13 -27.41 -7.21 -32.16
CA THR A 13 -26.60 -6.43 -33.10
C THR A 13 -25.30 -7.20 -33.29
N SER A 14 -25.01 -7.61 -34.52
CA SER A 14 -23.81 -8.36 -34.90
C SER A 14 -22.54 -7.61 -34.47
N GLY A 15 -21.95 -8.04 -33.36
CA GLY A 15 -20.66 -7.56 -32.91
C GLY A 15 -19.58 -7.96 -33.91
N HIS A 16 -18.87 -6.96 -34.43
CA HIS A 16 -17.65 -7.18 -35.21
C HIS A 16 -16.65 -8.02 -34.40
N ASN A 17 -16.19 -9.13 -34.98
CA ASN A 17 -15.17 -10.05 -34.45
C ASN A 17 -13.79 -9.38 -34.34
N GLY A 18 -13.62 -8.38 -33.48
CA GLY A 18 -12.37 -7.63 -33.31
C GLY A 18 -11.20 -8.45 -32.75
N GLY A 19 -11.47 -9.48 -31.93
CA GLY A 19 -10.44 -10.32 -31.32
C GLY A 19 -9.74 -11.30 -32.27
N HIS A 20 -10.32 -11.56 -33.46
CA HIS A 20 -9.77 -12.56 -34.40
C HIS A 20 -8.56 -12.08 -35.20
N SER A 21 -8.26 -10.77 -35.25
CA SER A 21 -7.20 -10.23 -36.10
C SER A 21 -5.84 -10.04 -35.42
N ILE A 22 -5.78 -10.04 -34.09
CA ILE A 22 -4.56 -9.74 -33.32
C ILE A 22 -3.91 -11.01 -32.77
N LEU A 23 -4.73 -11.96 -32.28
CA LEU A 23 -4.27 -13.27 -31.80
C LEU A 23 -4.62 -14.32 -32.85
N ASN A 24 -3.59 -14.84 -33.50
CA ASN A 24 -3.70 -15.62 -34.73
C ASN A 24 -4.15 -17.07 -34.47
N SER A 25 -3.84 -17.62 -33.29
CA SER A 25 -4.15 -19.01 -32.94
C SER A 25 -4.94 -19.13 -31.63
N GLN A 26 -5.61 -20.27 -31.43
CA GLN A 26 -6.28 -20.59 -30.17
C GLN A 26 -5.26 -20.75 -29.01
N GLU A 27 -4.05 -21.24 -29.31
CA GLU A 27 -2.95 -21.34 -28.36
C GLU A 27 -2.49 -19.95 -27.89
N GLU A 28 -2.38 -18.97 -28.79
CA GLU A 28 -2.06 -17.58 -28.42
C GLU A 28 -3.13 -16.99 -27.50
N ARG A 29 -4.41 -17.31 -27.70
CA ARG A 29 -5.50 -16.85 -26.82
C ARG A 29 -5.45 -17.47 -25.43
N GLN A 30 -5.03 -18.73 -25.33
CA GLN A 30 -4.83 -19.40 -24.05
C GLN A 30 -3.60 -18.89 -23.31
N LYS A 31 -2.54 -18.56 -24.07
CA LYS A 31 -1.28 -18.03 -23.53
C LYS A 31 -1.40 -16.57 -23.09
N TYR A 32 -2.01 -15.71 -23.90
CA TYR A 32 -2.14 -14.27 -23.66
C TYR A 32 -3.57 -13.91 -23.26
N GLN A 33 -3.98 -14.40 -22.09
CA GLN A 33 -5.36 -14.25 -21.62
C GLN A 33 -5.71 -12.79 -21.30
N ASN A 34 -4.75 -11.97 -20.85
CA ASN A 34 -5.02 -10.58 -20.49
C ASN A 34 -5.27 -9.75 -21.76
N ILE A 35 -4.49 -9.99 -22.82
CA ILE A 35 -4.75 -9.42 -24.15
C ILE A 35 -6.13 -9.86 -24.64
N TYR A 36 -6.44 -11.15 -24.59
CA TYR A 36 -7.74 -11.65 -25.06
C TYR A 36 -8.92 -11.01 -24.32
N ARG A 37 -8.84 -10.88 -22.99
CA ARG A 37 -9.86 -10.18 -22.18
C ARG A 37 -9.98 -8.71 -22.55
N PHE A 38 -8.84 -8.04 -22.75
CA PHE A 38 -8.78 -6.64 -23.14
C PHE A 38 -9.43 -6.41 -24.52
N LEU A 39 -9.15 -7.26 -25.51
CA LEU A 39 -9.73 -7.14 -26.85
C LEU A 39 -11.25 -7.35 -26.89
N ASN A 40 -11.81 -8.06 -25.91
CA ASN A 40 -13.25 -8.32 -25.81
C ASN A 40 -13.99 -7.31 -24.92
N ARG A 41 -13.28 -6.37 -24.30
CA ARG A 41 -13.91 -5.32 -23.49
C ARG A 41 -14.61 -4.30 -24.39
N THR A 42 -15.88 -4.02 -24.10
CA THR A 42 -16.70 -3.02 -24.82
C THR A 42 -16.57 -1.61 -24.24
N ASP A 43 -15.91 -1.46 -23.10
CA ASP A 43 -15.77 -0.23 -22.31
C ASP A 43 -14.45 0.52 -22.52
N VAL A 44 -13.54 -0.01 -23.36
CA VAL A 44 -12.24 0.61 -23.63
C VAL A 44 -12.44 1.91 -24.41
N ASN A 45 -11.91 3.00 -23.88
CA ASN A 45 -11.87 4.27 -24.57
C ASN A 45 -10.88 4.20 -25.74
N ARG A 46 -11.25 4.70 -26.93
CA ARG A 46 -10.46 4.59 -28.16
C ARG A 46 -9.60 5.83 -28.45
N ASP A 47 -9.15 6.49 -27.39
CA ASP A 47 -8.38 7.72 -27.47
C ASP A 47 -6.95 7.47 -26.96
N ALA A 48 -6.25 6.50 -27.55
CA ALA A 48 -4.83 6.29 -27.23
C ALA A 48 -4.05 7.55 -27.59
N LYS A 49 -3.28 8.08 -26.64
CA LYS A 49 -2.43 9.25 -26.89
C LYS A 49 -1.00 8.80 -27.08
N ILE A 50 -0.45 9.12 -28.25
CA ILE A 50 0.88 8.66 -28.66
C ILE A 50 1.80 9.86 -28.80
N ASP A 51 2.96 9.73 -28.17
CA ASP A 51 4.09 10.65 -28.27
C ASP A 51 5.30 9.92 -28.85
N ARG A 52 6.12 10.64 -29.61
CA ARG A 52 7.25 10.06 -30.33
C ARG A 52 8.52 10.87 -30.11
N VAL A 53 9.63 10.16 -29.89
CA VAL A 53 10.97 10.75 -29.81
C VAL A 53 11.89 10.01 -30.76
N ARG A 54 12.54 10.74 -31.67
CA ARG A 54 13.49 10.18 -32.64
C ARG A 54 14.91 10.58 -32.31
N PHE A 55 15.79 9.58 -32.23
CA PHE A 55 17.22 9.72 -32.07
C PHE A 55 17.90 9.38 -33.38
N SER A 56 18.86 10.22 -33.79
CA SER A 56 19.69 9.98 -34.95
C SER A 56 21.15 10.09 -34.55
N LYS A 57 22.04 9.36 -35.24
CA LYS A 57 23.47 9.37 -34.94
C LYS A 57 24.11 10.77 -34.97
N ASP A 58 23.72 11.60 -35.95
CA ASP A 58 24.39 12.88 -36.23
C ASP A 58 23.53 14.11 -35.95
N LYS A 59 22.30 13.92 -35.47
CA LYS A 59 21.34 15.02 -35.23
C LYS A 59 20.86 15.00 -33.78
N LYS A 60 20.42 16.17 -33.31
CA LYS A 60 19.71 16.28 -32.04
C LYS A 60 18.39 15.52 -32.10
N PRO A 61 17.90 14.99 -30.96
CA PRO A 61 16.63 14.29 -30.93
C PRO A 61 15.47 15.21 -31.32
N VAL A 62 14.48 14.64 -32.00
CA VAL A 62 13.23 15.31 -32.38
C VAL A 62 12.12 14.79 -31.48
N PHE A 63 11.38 15.70 -30.85
CA PHE A 63 10.29 15.39 -29.93
C PHE A 63 8.97 15.79 -30.59
N GLU A 64 8.07 14.83 -30.77
CA GLU A 64 6.77 15.01 -31.43
C GLU A 64 5.67 14.64 -30.45
N ARG A 65 4.78 15.61 -30.16
CA ARG A 65 3.64 15.43 -29.25
C ARG A 65 2.36 15.20 -30.02
N GLU A 66 1.49 14.37 -29.45
CA GLU A 66 0.15 14.08 -30.01
C GLU A 66 0.25 13.78 -31.49
N PHE A 67 1.05 12.75 -31.79
CA PHE A 67 1.31 12.31 -33.13
C PHE A 67 0.01 11.77 -33.73
N ASP A 68 -0.70 12.63 -34.46
CA ASP A 68 -1.96 12.33 -35.11
C ASP A 68 -1.67 11.50 -36.35
N GLU A 69 -1.93 10.22 -36.21
CA GLU A 69 -1.44 9.23 -37.15
C GLU A 69 -2.54 9.04 -38.21
N GLN A 70 -2.53 9.90 -39.24
CA GLN A 70 -2.90 9.41 -40.57
C GLN A 70 -1.74 8.49 -41.01
N TRP A 71 -1.76 7.23 -40.56
CA TRP A 71 -0.73 6.18 -40.78
C TRP A 71 -0.42 5.86 -42.27
N SER A 72 -0.95 6.62 -43.23
CA SER A 72 -0.97 6.26 -44.65
C SER A 72 0.10 6.89 -45.54
N SER A 73 0.99 7.76 -45.06
CA SER A 73 1.95 8.47 -45.95
C SER A 73 3.43 8.39 -45.61
N SER A 74 3.86 7.65 -44.59
CA SER A 74 5.28 7.55 -44.20
C SER A 74 5.88 6.14 -44.27
N ALA A 75 5.15 5.16 -44.82
CA ALA A 75 5.72 3.86 -45.19
C ALA A 75 6.84 3.97 -46.25
N SER A 76 6.96 5.11 -46.95
CA SER A 76 8.03 5.36 -47.92
C SER A 76 9.36 5.82 -47.32
N CYS A 77 9.46 6.03 -45.99
CA CYS A 77 10.73 6.42 -45.35
C CYS A 77 11.50 5.25 -44.71
N PHE A 78 10.92 4.05 -44.65
CA PHE A 78 11.55 2.85 -44.07
C PHE A 78 12.19 1.94 -45.12
N ALA A 79 12.70 2.53 -46.20
CA ALA A 79 13.48 1.79 -47.18
C ALA A 79 14.78 1.29 -46.54
N THR A 80 14.83 -0.02 -46.28
CA THR A 80 16.04 -0.81 -46.02
C THR A 80 16.95 -0.76 -47.24
N GLY A 81 17.59 0.39 -47.47
CA GLY A 81 18.77 0.53 -48.29
C GLY A 81 20.02 0.37 -47.42
N PRO A 82 21.15 -0.11 -47.96
CA PRO A 82 22.41 -0.31 -47.22
C PRO A 82 23.06 1.01 -46.71
N HIS A 83 22.39 2.15 -46.88
CA HIS A 83 22.80 3.48 -46.40
C HIS A 83 21.74 4.19 -45.53
N ALA A 84 20.71 3.47 -45.06
CA ALA A 84 19.74 4.05 -44.13
C ALA A 84 20.45 4.51 -42.86
N GLN A 85 20.39 5.82 -42.58
CA GLN A 85 20.90 6.40 -41.34
C GLN A 85 20.29 5.62 -40.16
N GLN A 86 21.13 5.11 -39.25
CA GLN A 86 20.65 4.48 -38.02
C GLN A 86 19.84 5.52 -37.23
N GLU A 87 18.53 5.37 -37.26
CA GLU A 87 17.57 6.14 -36.46
C GLU A 87 16.93 5.17 -35.47
N ALA A 88 16.83 5.61 -34.21
CA ALA A 88 16.14 4.88 -33.16
C ALA A 88 14.97 5.71 -32.66
N GLU A 89 13.86 5.07 -32.33
CA GLU A 89 12.60 5.72 -32.01
C GLU A 89 12.05 5.22 -30.68
N VAL A 90 11.62 6.15 -29.84
CA VAL A 90 10.89 5.86 -28.58
C VAL A 90 9.46 6.33 -28.75
N ILE A 91 8.51 5.42 -28.53
CA ILE A 91 7.09 5.68 -28.65
C ILE A 91 6.46 5.52 -27.27
N ILE A 92 5.83 6.58 -26.78
CA ILE A 92 5.19 6.64 -25.47
C ILE A 92 3.68 6.61 -25.71
N VAL A 93 3.03 5.55 -25.24
CA VAL A 93 1.59 5.33 -25.41
C VAL A 93 0.91 5.44 -24.05
N GLU A 94 0.02 6.41 -23.90
CA GLU A 94 -0.88 6.52 -22.76
C GLU A 94 -2.19 5.80 -23.07
N GLU A 95 -2.50 4.76 -22.28
CA GLU A 95 -3.66 3.87 -22.47
C GLU A 95 -3.68 3.20 -23.86
N ILE A 96 -3.12 2.00 -23.95
CA ILE A 96 -3.13 1.21 -25.18
C ILE A 96 -4.57 0.90 -25.60
N ASP A 97 -4.87 1.06 -26.89
CA ASP A 97 -6.14 0.65 -27.48
C ASP A 97 -5.95 -0.55 -28.44
N PRO A 98 -7.03 -1.27 -28.82
CA PRO A 98 -6.93 -2.41 -29.73
C PRO A 98 -6.48 -2.05 -31.16
N GLU A 99 -6.73 -0.82 -31.62
CA GLU A 99 -6.42 -0.39 -32.98
C GLU A 99 -4.93 -0.11 -33.11
N CYS A 100 -4.39 0.72 -32.22
CA CYS A 100 -2.98 0.95 -31.94
C CYS A 100 -2.20 -0.37 -31.81
N LEU A 101 -2.68 -1.32 -30.99
CA LEU A 101 -2.02 -2.62 -30.83
C LEU A 101 -1.96 -3.41 -32.16
N ARG A 102 -3.04 -3.44 -32.92
CA ARG A 102 -3.09 -4.12 -34.24
C ARG A 102 -2.06 -3.51 -35.18
N GLU A 103 -1.96 -2.19 -35.15
CA GLU A 103 -1.17 -1.45 -36.10
C GLU A 103 0.33 -1.49 -35.79
N PHE A 104 0.69 -1.46 -34.49
CA PHE A 104 2.04 -1.78 -34.03
C PHE A 104 2.51 -3.16 -34.50
N LEU A 105 1.66 -4.17 -34.34
CA LEU A 105 1.96 -5.54 -34.78
C LEU A 105 2.10 -5.67 -36.30
N ALA A 106 1.38 -4.85 -37.07
CA ALA A 106 1.44 -4.89 -38.54
C ALA A 106 2.64 -4.13 -39.13
N THR A 107 3.05 -3.03 -38.50
CA THR A 107 3.99 -2.07 -39.11
C THR A 107 5.40 -2.14 -38.53
N ARG A 108 5.56 -2.44 -37.23
CA ARG A 108 6.85 -2.34 -36.52
C ARG A 108 7.44 -3.69 -36.14
N ILE A 109 6.62 -4.74 -36.15
CA ILE A 109 7.02 -6.06 -35.70
C ILE A 109 7.09 -6.97 -36.91
N HIS A 110 8.31 -7.24 -37.38
CA HIS A 110 8.55 -8.02 -38.60
C HIS A 110 8.87 -9.49 -38.32
N ASN A 111 9.39 -9.81 -37.12
CA ASN A 111 9.87 -11.14 -36.76
C ASN A 111 8.96 -11.84 -35.75
N ASP A 112 8.76 -13.15 -35.90
CA ASP A 112 7.94 -13.94 -34.97
C ASP A 112 8.47 -13.94 -33.53
N ALA A 113 9.80 -13.92 -33.35
CA ALA A 113 10.41 -13.83 -32.02
C ALA A 113 10.10 -12.47 -31.35
N GLN A 114 10.17 -11.37 -32.11
CA GLN A 114 9.80 -10.04 -31.63
C GLN A 114 8.31 -9.95 -31.34
N ARG A 115 7.47 -10.57 -32.17
CA ARG A 115 6.03 -10.67 -31.94
C ARG A 115 5.72 -11.36 -30.62
N GLN A 116 6.34 -12.51 -30.33
CA GLN A 116 6.12 -13.21 -29.07
C GLN A 116 6.62 -12.39 -27.86
N SER A 117 7.79 -11.76 -27.99
CA SER A 117 8.36 -10.85 -26.98
C SER A 117 7.41 -9.69 -26.68
N PHE A 118 6.92 -9.02 -27.72
CA PHE A 118 6.00 -7.89 -27.61
C PHE A 118 4.62 -8.28 -27.09
N LEU A 119 4.05 -9.41 -27.52
CA LEU A 119 2.78 -9.90 -26.96
C LEU A 119 2.93 -10.27 -25.49
N THR A 120 4.06 -10.84 -25.08
CA THR A 120 4.34 -11.10 -23.65
C THR A 120 4.42 -9.79 -22.87
N PHE A 121 5.10 -8.79 -23.42
CA PHE A 121 5.17 -7.44 -22.86
C PHE A 121 3.80 -6.79 -22.66
N VAL A 122 2.93 -6.82 -23.68
CA VAL A 122 1.59 -6.24 -23.59
C VAL A 122 0.70 -7.03 -22.63
N ASP A 123 0.79 -8.36 -22.63
CA ASP A 123 0.01 -9.21 -21.71
C ASP A 123 0.39 -8.97 -20.25
N GLU A 124 1.69 -8.88 -19.95
CA GLU A 124 2.19 -8.52 -18.61
C GLU A 124 1.79 -7.09 -18.21
N TYR A 125 1.79 -6.13 -19.14
CA TYR A 125 1.33 -4.77 -18.86
C TYR A 125 -0.18 -4.72 -18.52
N LEU A 126 -1.02 -5.41 -19.31
CA LEU A 126 -2.48 -5.46 -19.12
C LEU A 126 -2.89 -6.27 -17.89
N HIS A 127 -1.95 -6.94 -17.24
CA HIS A 127 -2.20 -7.70 -16.03
C HIS A 127 -2.67 -6.79 -14.88
N ASP A 128 -3.87 -7.06 -14.37
CA ASP A 128 -4.49 -6.30 -13.28
C ASP A 128 -4.88 -7.20 -12.11
N HIS A 129 -3.90 -7.52 -11.25
CA HIS A 129 -4.15 -8.24 -10.00
C HIS A 129 -3.96 -7.36 -8.76
N PRO A 130 -4.91 -7.40 -7.80
CA PRO A 130 -4.79 -6.66 -6.54
C PRO A 130 -3.49 -6.99 -5.81
N SER A 131 -2.72 -5.96 -5.44
CA SER A 131 -1.42 -6.09 -4.78
C SER A 131 -1.48 -6.85 -3.45
N PHE A 132 -2.64 -6.87 -2.79
CA PHE A 132 -2.83 -7.46 -1.46
C PHE A 132 -3.73 -8.69 -1.41
N ASN A 133 -4.26 -9.16 -2.55
CA ASN A 133 -5.06 -10.38 -2.58
C ASN A 133 -4.23 -11.57 -3.08
N PHE A 134 -4.13 -12.62 -2.27
CA PHE A 134 -3.38 -13.85 -2.57
C PHE A 134 -4.27 -14.94 -3.19
N THR A 135 -5.44 -14.59 -3.71
CA THR A 135 -6.31 -15.56 -4.40
C THR A 135 -5.64 -16.22 -5.59
N ASP A 136 -4.66 -15.55 -6.21
CA ASP A 136 -3.93 -16.06 -7.35
C ASP A 136 -2.42 -15.97 -7.13
N VAL A 137 -1.86 -17.05 -6.58
CA VAL A 137 -0.43 -17.13 -6.22
C VAL A 137 0.43 -17.38 -7.45
N GLU A 138 -0.10 -18.04 -8.48
CA GLU A 138 0.65 -18.46 -9.66
C GLU A 138 1.25 -17.25 -10.39
N TYR A 139 0.46 -16.20 -10.60
CA TYR A 139 0.95 -14.95 -11.22
C TYR A 139 1.85 -14.10 -10.31
N ARG A 140 1.91 -14.40 -9.01
CA ARG A 140 2.87 -13.77 -8.08
C ARG A 140 4.20 -14.48 -8.05
N ILE A 141 4.25 -15.74 -8.49
CA ILE A 141 5.50 -16.47 -8.62
C ILE A 141 6.27 -15.83 -9.77
N ARG A 142 7.39 -15.19 -9.41
CA ARG A 142 8.27 -14.60 -10.41
C ARG A 142 8.76 -15.68 -11.36
N ALA A 143 8.82 -15.32 -12.63
CA ALA A 143 9.58 -16.10 -13.60
C ALA A 143 11.00 -16.33 -13.06
N ALA A 144 11.52 -17.55 -13.24
CA ALA A 144 12.86 -17.86 -12.82
C ALA A 144 13.87 -16.87 -13.43
N PRO A 145 15.00 -16.56 -12.77
CA PRO A 145 15.99 -15.62 -13.30
C PRO A 145 16.47 -15.98 -14.71
N SER A 146 16.54 -17.28 -15.03
CA SER A 146 16.88 -17.79 -16.36
C SER A 146 15.88 -17.40 -17.46
N VAL A 147 14.61 -17.20 -17.10
CA VAL A 147 13.55 -16.73 -18.00
C VAL A 147 13.57 -15.20 -18.07
N GLN A 148 13.71 -14.52 -16.94
CA GLN A 148 13.80 -13.05 -16.88
C GLN A 148 14.97 -12.51 -17.69
N ASN A 149 16.11 -13.22 -17.72
CA ASN A 149 17.27 -12.86 -18.52
C ASN A 149 17.04 -12.90 -20.04
N LYS A 150 15.97 -13.58 -20.49
CA LYS A 150 15.60 -13.67 -21.90
C LYS A 150 14.52 -12.65 -22.30
N GLN A 151 13.96 -11.92 -21.34
CA GLN A 151 12.94 -10.91 -21.61
C GLN A 151 13.59 -9.62 -22.14
N GLN A 152 12.94 -9.00 -23.14
CA GLN A 152 13.37 -7.72 -23.70
C GLN A 152 12.60 -6.53 -23.12
N HIS A 153 11.62 -6.78 -22.25
CA HIS A 153 10.83 -5.76 -21.58
C HIS A 153 11.04 -5.76 -20.08
N GLU A 154 10.72 -4.63 -19.47
CA GLU A 154 10.70 -4.42 -18.04
C GLU A 154 9.36 -3.77 -17.64
N LEU A 155 8.76 -4.28 -16.57
CA LEU A 155 7.56 -3.72 -15.96
C LEU A 155 7.93 -3.05 -14.64
N LEU A 156 7.75 -1.73 -14.56
CA LEU A 156 7.90 -0.97 -13.32
C LEU A 156 6.51 -0.78 -12.71
N ILE A 157 6.29 -1.43 -11.57
CA ILE A 157 5.07 -1.23 -10.78
C ILE A 157 5.39 -0.22 -9.69
N HIS A 158 4.61 0.85 -9.61
CA HIS A 158 4.77 1.84 -8.58
C HIS A 158 3.41 2.36 -8.08
N ILE A 159 3.47 3.16 -7.03
CA ILE A 159 2.30 3.70 -6.38
C ILE A 159 2.30 5.21 -6.56
N GLN A 160 1.26 5.72 -7.20
CA GLN A 160 1.02 7.15 -7.32
C GLN A 160 0.12 7.64 -6.19
N LEU A 161 0.52 8.77 -5.60
CA LEU A 161 -0.25 9.45 -4.57
C LEU A 161 -0.95 10.68 -5.14
N ARG A 162 -2.27 10.71 -4.96
CA ARG A 162 -3.15 11.77 -5.45
C ARG A 162 -3.79 12.45 -4.26
N GLU A 163 -3.35 13.66 -3.97
CA GLU A 163 -3.84 14.45 -2.85
C GLU A 163 -5.09 15.23 -3.24
N LEU A 164 -6.06 15.30 -2.34
CA LEU A 164 -7.28 16.06 -2.55
C LEU A 164 -7.19 17.44 -1.91
N ASP A 165 -7.99 18.37 -2.40
CA ASP A 165 -7.96 19.77 -2.00
C ASP A 165 -8.54 20.01 -0.61
N ARG A 166 -9.53 19.20 -0.21
CA ARG A 166 -10.29 19.36 1.02
C ARG A 166 -10.33 18.10 1.89
N PRO A 167 -10.46 18.27 3.22
CA PRO A 167 -10.58 17.16 4.14
C PRO A 167 -11.95 16.49 4.08
N PHE A 168 -11.94 15.15 4.04
CA PHE A 168 -13.09 14.29 4.26
C PHE A 168 -12.58 12.86 4.50
N LYS A 169 -13.45 11.98 4.99
CA LYS A 169 -13.14 10.55 5.12
C LYS A 169 -13.49 9.83 3.82
N MET A 170 -12.49 9.31 3.13
CA MET A 170 -12.68 8.57 1.89
C MET A 170 -12.82 7.08 2.19
N SER A 171 -13.97 6.48 1.85
CA SER A 171 -14.14 5.04 1.92
C SER A 171 -13.51 4.34 0.72
N TYR A 172 -13.20 3.05 0.89
CA TYR A 172 -12.72 2.21 -0.20
C TYR A 172 -13.75 2.12 -1.33
N PHE A 173 -15.04 2.06 -1.00
CA PHE A 173 -16.12 1.96 -1.99
C PHE A 173 -16.26 3.23 -2.84
N GLU A 174 -16.16 4.41 -2.23
CA GLU A 174 -16.29 5.69 -2.95
C GLU A 174 -15.17 5.87 -3.99
N ILE A 175 -13.91 5.63 -3.62
CA ILE A 175 -12.79 5.77 -4.57
C ILE A 175 -12.86 4.73 -5.68
N GLN A 176 -13.31 3.51 -5.38
CA GLN A 176 -13.50 2.48 -6.39
C GLN A 176 -14.61 2.83 -7.37
N ASN A 177 -15.75 3.31 -6.88
CA ASN A 177 -16.85 3.73 -7.74
C ASN A 177 -16.47 4.93 -8.59
N SER A 178 -15.78 5.91 -8.00
CA SER A 178 -15.24 7.07 -8.72
C SER A 178 -14.33 6.63 -9.88
N ALA A 179 -13.42 5.68 -9.63
CA ALA A 179 -12.54 5.14 -10.66
C ALA A 179 -13.30 4.35 -11.75
N ARG A 180 -14.33 3.59 -11.36
CA ARG A 180 -15.20 2.84 -12.29
C ARG A 180 -16.02 3.76 -13.19
N GLU A 181 -16.64 4.80 -12.61
CA GLU A 181 -17.40 5.82 -13.35
C GLU A 181 -16.51 6.52 -14.38
N SER A 182 -15.24 6.71 -14.02
CA SER A 182 -14.26 7.34 -14.88
C SER A 182 -13.60 6.37 -15.88
N ARG A 183 -14.09 5.12 -15.95
CA ARG A 183 -13.67 4.07 -16.90
C ARG A 183 -12.17 3.75 -16.87
N ALA A 184 -11.58 3.69 -15.69
CA ALA A 184 -10.17 3.31 -15.57
C ALA A 184 -9.89 1.91 -16.12
N LEU A 185 -8.82 1.79 -16.94
CA LEU A 185 -8.39 0.54 -17.57
C LEU A 185 -8.15 -0.57 -16.54
N ARG A 186 -7.43 -0.24 -15.46
CA ARG A 186 -7.21 -1.12 -14.31
C ARG A 186 -8.43 -0.98 -13.40
N GLY A 187 -9.14 -2.10 -13.22
CA GLY A 187 -10.44 -2.16 -12.58
C GLY A 187 -10.41 -1.83 -11.09
N SER A 188 -11.51 -2.18 -10.43
CA SER A 188 -11.87 -1.82 -9.06
C SER A 188 -10.76 -1.89 -8.00
N TYR A 189 -9.69 -2.67 -8.15
CA TYR A 189 -8.74 -2.93 -7.07
C TYR A 189 -7.40 -2.21 -7.17
N ALA A 190 -7.19 -1.40 -8.21
CA ALA A 190 -5.98 -0.59 -8.36
C ALA A 190 -6.01 0.69 -7.49
N TYR A 191 -7.18 1.04 -6.94
CA TYR A 191 -7.41 2.26 -6.19
C TYR A 191 -7.70 1.94 -4.73
N GLY A 192 -7.19 2.76 -3.82
CA GLY A 192 -7.49 2.66 -2.40
C GLY A 192 -7.29 3.98 -1.66
N PRO A 193 -8.00 4.19 -0.55
CA PRO A 193 -7.83 5.38 0.26
C PRO A 193 -6.62 5.22 1.19
N LEU A 194 -6.00 6.35 1.47
CA LEU A 194 -5.14 6.59 2.61
C LEU A 194 -5.67 7.82 3.30
N ASN A 195 -6.52 7.58 4.30
CA ASN A 195 -7.05 8.63 5.15
C ASN A 195 -6.01 8.94 6.23
N PRO A 196 -5.49 10.17 6.29
CA PRO A 196 -4.65 10.59 7.40
C PRO A 196 -5.42 10.52 8.71
N VAL A 197 -4.68 10.26 9.78
CA VAL A 197 -5.22 10.46 11.12
C VAL A 197 -5.33 11.95 11.36
N GLN A 198 -6.57 12.42 11.56
CA GLN A 198 -6.86 13.83 11.78
C GLN A 198 -6.32 14.30 13.12
N ARG A 199 -5.94 15.57 13.19
CA ARG A 199 -5.58 16.24 14.45
C ARG A 199 -6.77 17.08 14.91
N PRO A 200 -7.12 17.08 16.20
CA PRO A 200 -7.93 18.13 16.80
C PRO A 200 -7.36 19.50 16.40
N PRO A 201 -8.20 20.43 15.94
CA PRO A 201 -7.74 21.74 15.50
C PRO A 201 -7.11 22.49 16.69
N LEU A 202 -5.86 22.94 16.55
CA LEU A 202 -5.22 23.81 17.53
C LEU A 202 -5.68 25.27 17.37
N THR A 203 -6.12 25.64 16.16
CA THR A 203 -6.73 26.91 15.80
C THR A 203 -7.95 26.68 14.88
N PRO A 204 -8.91 27.61 14.78
CA PRO A 204 -10.04 27.48 13.86
C PRO A 204 -9.65 27.36 12.37
N ASP A 205 -8.41 27.74 12.03
CA ASP A 205 -7.83 27.63 10.68
C ASP A 205 -6.88 26.42 10.50
N ASP A 206 -6.66 25.59 11.54
CA ASP A 206 -5.87 24.37 11.41
C ASP A 206 -6.67 23.31 10.64
N ALA A 207 -6.37 23.23 9.35
CA ALA A 207 -7.04 22.34 8.41
C ALA A 207 -6.76 20.86 8.75
N ASP A 208 -7.85 20.09 8.83
CA ASP A 208 -7.84 18.64 8.69
C ASP A 208 -6.98 18.23 7.47
N PHE A 209 -6.21 17.16 7.61
CA PHE A 209 -5.39 16.65 6.52
C PHE A 209 -6.30 16.06 5.43
N PRO A 210 -6.13 16.46 4.16
CA PRO A 210 -6.92 15.89 3.08
C PRO A 210 -6.57 14.41 2.87
N PRO A 211 -7.55 13.58 2.50
CA PRO A 211 -7.30 12.18 2.17
C PRO A 211 -6.44 12.06 0.91
N LEU A 212 -5.66 10.99 0.87
CA LEU A 212 -4.84 10.63 -0.27
C LEU A 212 -5.50 9.45 -0.98
N ALA A 213 -5.65 9.56 -2.28
CA ALA A 213 -5.98 8.46 -3.14
C ALA A 213 -4.67 7.77 -3.58
N ILE A 214 -4.53 6.50 -3.21
CA ILE A 214 -3.44 5.63 -3.62
C ILE A 214 -3.86 4.91 -4.89
N THR A 215 -3.07 5.05 -5.95
CA THR A 215 -3.31 4.38 -7.23
C THR A 215 -2.11 3.54 -7.62
N ARG A 216 -2.32 2.25 -7.87
CA ARG A 216 -1.29 1.40 -8.48
C ARG A 216 -1.17 1.79 -9.95
N ALA A 217 0.01 2.26 -10.32
CA ALA A 217 0.37 2.54 -11.68
C ALA A 217 1.38 1.51 -12.17
N SER A 218 1.39 1.27 -13.46
CA SER A 218 2.35 0.43 -14.15
C SER A 218 2.92 1.19 -15.33
N LEU A 219 4.22 1.06 -15.48
CA LEU A 219 4.98 1.54 -16.61
C LEU A 219 5.69 0.35 -17.22
N ALA A 220 5.43 0.04 -18.47
CA ALA A 220 6.11 -1.05 -19.15
C ALA A 220 7.00 -0.49 -20.26
N ILE A 221 8.23 -1.01 -20.38
CA ILE A 221 9.21 -0.59 -21.38
C ILE A 221 9.63 -1.82 -22.17
N TRP A 222 9.64 -1.75 -23.49
CA TRP A 222 10.10 -2.82 -24.39
C TRP A 222 11.06 -2.26 -25.44
N PHE A 223 12.10 -3.05 -25.77
CA PHE A 223 13.04 -2.76 -26.85
C PHE A 223 13.07 -3.90 -27.86
N ASP A 224 13.18 -3.58 -29.14
CA ASP A 224 13.08 -4.54 -30.25
C ASP A 224 14.33 -5.43 -30.47
N GLY A 225 15.50 -5.05 -29.98
CA GLY A 225 16.72 -5.86 -30.13
C GLY A 225 18.04 -5.15 -29.80
N ASP A 226 19.14 -5.72 -30.28
CA ASP A 226 20.51 -5.20 -30.19
C ASP A 226 21.15 -5.19 -31.60
N PRO A 227 21.43 -4.02 -32.22
CA PRO A 227 21.07 -2.67 -31.75
C PRO A 227 19.54 -2.48 -31.76
N TRP A 228 19.06 -1.63 -30.86
CA TRP A 228 17.64 -1.29 -30.78
C TRP A 228 17.30 -0.18 -31.78
N ASN A 229 16.17 -0.33 -32.46
CA ASN A 229 15.60 0.70 -33.35
C ASN A 229 14.26 1.22 -32.82
N THR A 230 13.52 0.41 -32.08
CA THR A 230 12.19 0.75 -31.56
C THR A 230 12.12 0.46 -30.08
N CYS A 231 11.69 1.46 -29.32
CA CYS A 231 11.35 1.37 -27.91
C CYS A 231 9.88 1.74 -27.74
N VAL A 232 9.12 0.91 -27.02
CA VAL A 232 7.72 1.19 -26.68
C VAL A 232 7.59 1.32 -25.18
N ILE A 233 7.06 2.46 -24.73
CA ILE A 233 6.76 2.76 -23.34
C ILE A 233 5.25 2.82 -23.20
N LEU A 234 4.67 1.88 -22.46
CA LEU A 234 3.25 1.90 -22.11
C LEU A 234 3.08 2.52 -20.72
N VAL A 235 2.16 3.48 -20.65
CA VAL A 235 1.89 4.24 -19.43
C VAL A 235 0.41 4.20 -19.10
N ASP A 236 0.09 3.95 -17.84
CA ASP A 236 -1.28 4.05 -17.36
C ASP A 236 -1.79 5.49 -17.46
N LYS A 237 -3.01 5.64 -17.96
CA LYS A 237 -3.70 6.93 -17.99
C LYS A 237 -4.08 7.38 -16.59
N ARG A 238 -3.84 8.66 -16.35
CA ARG A 238 -4.33 9.32 -15.14
C ARG A 238 -5.80 9.67 -15.31
N VAL A 239 -6.65 8.92 -14.63
CA VAL A 239 -8.11 9.11 -14.71
C VAL A 239 -8.59 10.05 -13.61
N PRO A 240 -9.32 11.15 -13.89
CA PRO A 240 -9.84 12.04 -12.86
C PRO A 240 -10.80 11.31 -11.92
N PHE A 241 -10.88 11.73 -10.66
CA PHE A 241 -11.89 11.20 -9.76
C PHE A 241 -13.22 11.95 -9.94
N VAL A 242 -14.25 11.24 -10.40
CA VAL A 242 -15.62 11.76 -10.54
C VAL A 242 -16.43 11.44 -9.27
N GLY A 243 -17.28 12.36 -8.84
CA GLY A 243 -18.22 12.11 -7.73
C GLY A 243 -17.62 12.14 -6.32
N LEU A 244 -16.30 12.34 -6.18
CA LEU A 244 -15.70 12.55 -4.86
C LEU A 244 -15.98 13.98 -4.37
N PRO A 245 -16.04 14.19 -3.04
CA PRO A 245 -16.09 15.52 -2.49
C PRO A 245 -14.90 16.36 -2.97
N GLY A 246 -13.65 15.96 -2.76
CA GLY A 246 -12.50 16.80 -3.13
C GLY A 246 -12.17 16.82 -4.63
N GLN A 247 -11.56 17.92 -5.06
CA GLN A 247 -10.82 17.98 -6.31
C GLN A 247 -9.37 17.53 -6.08
N GLU A 248 -8.76 16.93 -7.09
CA GLU A 248 -7.37 16.54 -7.04
C GLU A 248 -6.44 17.75 -7.13
N ARG A 249 -5.48 17.83 -6.21
CA ARG A 249 -4.40 18.82 -6.26
C ARG A 249 -3.46 18.52 -7.45
N PRO A 250 -2.92 19.55 -8.11
CA PRO A 250 -1.98 19.36 -9.20
C PRO A 250 -0.78 18.54 -8.71
N SER A 251 -0.38 17.55 -9.51
CA SER A 251 0.82 16.77 -9.19
C SER A 251 2.06 17.64 -9.26
N ARG A 252 2.99 17.38 -8.35
CA ARG A 252 4.32 17.96 -8.31
C ARG A 252 5.32 16.82 -8.35
N TYR A 253 6.33 16.93 -9.22
CA TYR A 253 7.44 16.00 -9.37
C TYR A 253 8.76 16.76 -9.30
N VAL A 254 9.80 16.13 -8.76
CA VAL A 254 11.16 16.68 -8.77
C VAL A 254 12.07 15.62 -9.40
N VAL A 255 12.58 15.92 -10.60
CA VAL A 255 13.39 15.00 -11.41
C VAL A 255 14.58 15.76 -11.99
N GLY A 256 15.79 15.25 -11.79
CA GLY A 256 17.02 15.86 -12.32
C GLY A 256 17.19 17.33 -11.94
N ALA A 257 16.92 17.68 -10.67
CA ALA A 257 16.91 19.05 -10.12
C ALA A 257 15.86 20.01 -10.72
N HIS A 258 14.95 19.54 -11.56
CA HIS A 258 13.84 20.34 -12.10
C HIS A 258 12.53 20.00 -11.39
N VAL A 259 11.69 21.01 -11.18
CA VAL A 259 10.37 20.86 -10.57
C VAL A 259 9.32 20.91 -11.68
N TYR A 260 8.52 19.84 -11.78
CA TYR A 260 7.44 19.69 -12.74
C TYR A 260 6.11 19.78 -12.00
N THR A 261 5.21 20.65 -12.45
CA THR A 261 3.91 20.87 -11.80
C THR A 261 2.78 20.99 -12.81
N GLY A 262 1.61 20.47 -12.46
CA GLY A 262 0.39 20.68 -13.25
C GLY A 262 0.20 19.72 -14.42
N HIS A 263 1.05 18.70 -14.56
CA HIS A 263 0.90 17.67 -15.59
C HIS A 263 -0.37 16.86 -15.39
N THR A 264 -1.21 16.80 -16.43
CA THR A 264 -2.46 16.05 -16.44
C THR A 264 -2.24 14.57 -16.79
N SER A 265 -1.18 14.25 -17.53
CA SER A 265 -0.82 12.90 -17.95
C SER A 265 0.63 12.56 -17.60
N MET A 266 0.88 11.30 -17.27
CA MET A 266 2.24 10.80 -17.06
C MET A 266 3.06 10.87 -18.35
N ARG A 267 2.44 10.63 -19.51
CA ARG A 267 3.03 10.84 -20.83
C ARG A 267 3.63 12.24 -20.99
N SER A 268 2.84 13.30 -20.70
CA SER A 268 3.33 14.68 -20.81
C SER A 268 4.51 14.98 -19.88
N LEU A 269 4.50 14.41 -18.67
CA LEU A 269 5.59 14.54 -17.72
C LEU A 269 6.87 13.89 -18.26
N ILE A 270 6.77 12.67 -18.78
CA ILE A 270 7.92 11.94 -19.35
C ILE A 270 8.51 12.72 -20.52
N MET A 271 7.67 13.25 -21.41
CA MET A 271 8.12 14.05 -22.54
C MET A 271 8.89 15.30 -22.09
N ASP A 272 8.38 16.04 -21.09
CA ASP A 272 9.06 17.20 -20.54
C ASP A 272 10.38 16.81 -19.84
N CYS A 273 10.42 15.68 -19.13
CA CYS A 273 11.64 15.17 -18.53
C CYS A 273 12.70 14.82 -19.59
N PHE A 274 12.31 14.10 -20.65
CA PHE A 274 13.21 13.74 -21.74
C PHE A 274 13.80 14.97 -22.45
N GLN A 275 13.01 16.04 -22.62
CA GLN A 275 13.46 17.29 -23.21
C GLN A 275 14.49 18.03 -22.35
N ASN A 276 14.43 17.86 -21.02
CA ASN A 276 15.34 18.50 -20.07
C ASN A 276 16.55 17.63 -19.70
N ASN A 277 16.50 16.33 -19.99
CA ASN A 277 17.57 15.39 -19.66
C ASN A 277 18.83 15.61 -20.53
N THR A 278 19.94 15.97 -19.89
CA THR A 278 21.22 16.23 -20.56
C THR A 278 21.79 15.01 -21.29
N ASN A 279 21.51 13.80 -20.81
CA ASN A 279 22.00 12.56 -21.41
C ASN A 279 21.24 12.19 -22.69
N LEU A 280 19.98 12.63 -22.82
CA LEU A 280 19.14 12.33 -23.99
C LEU A 280 19.18 13.43 -25.05
N ARG A 281 19.55 14.67 -24.70
CA ARG A 281 19.60 15.80 -25.65
C ARG A 281 20.80 15.79 -26.60
N ASN A 282 21.82 15.01 -26.30
CA ASN A 282 23.03 14.94 -27.11
C ASN A 282 22.77 14.21 -28.43
N ALA A 283 23.56 14.51 -29.46
CA ALA A 283 23.49 13.76 -30.71
C ALA A 283 23.97 12.31 -30.50
N GLY A 284 23.31 11.36 -31.14
CA GLY A 284 23.58 9.94 -30.97
C GLY A 284 22.36 9.17 -30.48
N ILE A 285 22.41 7.85 -30.66
CA ILE A 285 21.41 6.93 -30.11
C ILE A 285 21.82 6.63 -28.66
N PRO A 286 20.99 6.88 -27.63
CA PRO A 286 21.35 6.57 -26.25
C PRO A 286 21.32 5.05 -26.00
N ALA A 287 22.00 4.61 -24.93
CA ALA A 287 21.83 3.23 -24.45
C ALA A 287 20.38 3.02 -23.95
N PRO A 288 19.78 1.82 -24.11
CA PRO A 288 18.42 1.55 -23.64
C PRO A 288 18.21 1.94 -22.17
N PHE A 289 19.18 1.64 -21.31
CA PHE A 289 19.11 1.98 -19.90
C PHE A 289 19.08 3.50 -19.65
N THR A 290 19.80 4.30 -20.45
CA THR A 290 19.80 5.76 -20.34
C THR A 290 18.43 6.35 -20.68
N VAL A 291 17.70 5.78 -21.66
CA VAL A 291 16.32 6.20 -21.98
C VAL A 291 15.39 6.02 -20.78
N THR A 292 15.64 5.00 -19.98
CA THR A 292 14.82 4.68 -18.79
C THR A 292 15.17 5.48 -17.53
N GLN A 293 16.14 6.39 -17.60
CA GLN A 293 16.59 7.20 -16.46
C GLN A 293 15.44 8.00 -15.84
N ASP A 294 14.81 8.88 -16.62
CA ASP A 294 13.77 9.79 -16.11
C ASP A 294 12.56 9.03 -15.59
N LEU A 295 12.22 7.91 -16.24
CA LEU A 295 11.14 7.01 -15.82
C LEU A 295 11.39 6.49 -14.41
N ARG A 296 12.60 6.00 -14.14
CA ARG A 296 12.98 5.50 -12.81
C ARG A 296 13.09 6.62 -11.78
N SER A 297 13.55 7.81 -12.17
CA SER A 297 13.56 8.98 -11.27
C SER A 297 12.15 9.42 -10.87
N ILE A 298 11.18 9.40 -11.81
CA ILE A 298 9.77 9.67 -11.50
C ILE A 298 9.23 8.63 -10.50
N VAL A 299 9.49 7.35 -10.76
CA VAL A 299 9.09 6.24 -9.86
C VAL A 299 9.74 6.39 -8.48
N GLY A 300 11.04 6.71 -8.43
CA GLY A 300 11.78 6.98 -7.19
C GLY A 300 11.17 8.13 -6.39
N TYR A 301 10.79 9.21 -7.07
CA TYR A 301 10.12 10.34 -6.43
C TYR A 301 8.76 9.96 -5.83
N ASP A 302 7.97 9.15 -6.53
CA ASP A 302 6.70 8.65 -6.00
C ASP A 302 6.90 7.81 -4.72
N TRP A 303 7.97 7.01 -4.63
CA TRP A 303 8.34 6.30 -3.40
C TRP A 303 8.70 7.25 -2.24
N LEU A 304 9.48 8.30 -2.51
CA LEU A 304 9.82 9.31 -1.50
C LEU A 304 8.57 10.03 -0.96
N ARG A 305 7.60 10.33 -1.82
CA ARG A 305 6.32 10.92 -1.38
C ARG A 305 5.60 10.00 -0.41
N ILE A 306 5.57 8.70 -0.68
CA ILE A 306 4.94 7.71 0.21
C ILE A 306 5.59 7.72 1.58
N VAL A 307 6.92 7.73 1.64
CA VAL A 307 7.66 7.85 2.91
C VAL A 307 7.24 9.10 3.67
N GLY A 308 7.19 10.25 2.99
CA GLY A 308 6.80 11.52 3.59
C GLY A 308 5.40 11.48 4.20
N PHE A 309 4.42 10.97 3.46
CA PHE A 309 3.04 10.89 3.93
C PHE A 309 2.85 9.85 5.04
N VAL A 310 3.49 8.69 4.95
CA VAL A 310 3.46 7.69 6.04
C VAL A 310 4.11 8.24 7.30
N THR A 311 5.22 8.97 7.16
CA THR A 311 5.90 9.62 8.29
C THR A 311 4.99 10.66 8.96
N ARG A 312 4.28 11.49 8.17
CA ARG A 312 3.26 12.42 8.68
C ARG A 312 2.17 11.69 9.46
N ASP A 313 1.66 10.60 8.93
CA ASP A 313 0.57 9.83 9.55
C ASP A 313 1.04 9.18 10.86
N LEU A 314 2.26 8.62 10.88
CA LEU A 314 2.90 8.11 12.09
C LEU A 314 3.00 9.18 13.18
N TYR A 315 3.50 10.37 12.86
CA TYR A 315 3.58 11.47 13.82
C TYR A 315 2.20 11.89 14.34
N SER A 316 1.19 11.87 13.48
CA SER A 316 -0.18 12.24 13.87
C SER A 316 -0.80 11.18 14.79
N ILE A 317 -0.54 9.90 14.55
CA ILE A 317 -0.89 8.80 15.47
C ILE A 317 -0.18 8.98 16.80
N HIS A 318 1.13 9.19 16.81
CA HIS A 318 1.90 9.37 18.06
C HIS A 318 1.37 10.54 18.89
N TRP A 319 1.09 11.67 18.25
CA TRP A 319 0.54 12.83 18.90
C TRP A 319 -0.86 12.54 19.49
N ALA A 320 -1.73 11.86 18.75
CA ALA A 320 -3.05 11.48 19.24
C ALA A 320 -2.97 10.55 20.46
N LEU A 321 -2.02 9.60 20.45
CA LEU A 321 -1.78 8.65 21.54
C LEU A 321 -1.15 9.29 22.79
N GLN A 322 -0.40 10.38 22.63
CA GLN A 322 0.22 11.11 23.73
C GLN A 322 -0.78 11.98 24.51
N GLY A 323 -2.05 12.01 24.12
CA GLY A 323 -3.11 12.76 24.81
C GLY A 323 -3.33 14.14 24.20
N GLY A 324 -3.37 14.22 22.87
CA GLY A 324 -3.57 15.44 22.09
C GLY A 324 -4.81 16.29 22.44
N ASP A 325 -5.72 15.76 23.24
CA ASP A 325 -6.53 16.55 24.17
C ASP A 325 -6.93 15.60 25.31
N ARG A 326 -7.23 16.09 26.51
CA ARG A 326 -7.57 15.28 27.71
C ARG A 326 -8.92 14.57 27.55
N MET A 327 -9.02 13.62 26.62
CA MET A 327 -10.23 12.86 26.34
C MET A 327 -10.46 11.75 27.38
N SER A 328 -11.74 11.57 27.73
CA SER A 328 -12.27 10.56 28.63
C SER A 328 -11.82 9.13 28.28
N ASP A 329 -11.68 8.27 29.29
CA ASP A 329 -11.14 6.91 29.17
C ASP A 329 -11.85 5.98 28.19
N GLU A 330 -13.12 6.21 27.85
CA GLU A 330 -13.87 5.41 26.87
C GLU A 330 -13.45 5.69 25.41
N ASN A 331 -13.18 6.95 25.04
CA ASN A 331 -12.73 7.31 23.69
C ASN A 331 -11.32 6.78 23.38
N ASN A 332 -10.52 6.55 24.41
CA ASN A 332 -9.14 6.08 24.25
C ASN A 332 -9.07 4.67 23.67
N GLN A 333 -10.00 3.76 24.01
CA GLN A 333 -9.94 2.38 23.51
C GLN A 333 -10.20 2.28 22.01
N GLU A 334 -11.22 2.98 21.50
CA GLU A 334 -11.51 2.99 20.07
C GLU A 334 -10.42 3.73 19.29
N LEU A 335 -9.78 4.74 19.89
CA LEU A 335 -8.61 5.41 19.34
C LEU A 335 -7.42 4.43 19.19
N TYR A 336 -7.07 3.66 20.23
CA TYR A 336 -6.01 2.66 20.12
C TYR A 336 -6.32 1.59 19.07
N ARG A 337 -7.57 1.10 19.03
CA ARG A 337 -8.00 0.08 18.06
C ARG A 337 -7.89 0.61 16.63
N THR A 338 -8.36 1.84 16.40
CA THR A 338 -8.26 2.51 15.10
C THR A 338 -6.81 2.75 14.73
N ALA A 339 -5.99 3.27 15.65
CA ALA A 339 -4.56 3.47 15.42
C ALA A 339 -3.84 2.17 15.04
N LEU A 340 -4.09 1.07 15.77
CA LEU A 340 -3.51 -0.24 15.44
C LEU A 340 -3.93 -0.73 14.06
N GLN A 341 -5.22 -0.62 13.70
CA GLN A 341 -5.69 -1.01 12.37
C GLN A 341 -5.00 -0.20 11.26
N HIS A 342 -4.83 1.10 11.46
CA HIS A 342 -4.08 1.95 10.54
C HIS A 342 -2.60 1.56 10.45
N LEU A 343 -1.93 1.35 11.59
CA LEU A 343 -0.52 0.92 11.63
C LEU A 343 -0.31 -0.42 10.92
N PHE A 344 -1.13 -1.45 11.19
CA PHE A 344 -1.03 -2.74 10.50
C PHE A 344 -1.32 -2.63 9.00
N SER A 345 -2.24 -1.74 8.60
CA SER A 345 -2.49 -1.50 7.18
C SER A 345 -1.28 -0.86 6.50
N ILE A 346 -0.59 0.06 7.16
CA ILE A 346 0.63 0.70 6.63
C ILE A 346 1.78 -0.31 6.61
N ASP A 347 1.99 -1.08 7.67
CA ASP A 347 3.03 -2.13 7.77
C ASP A 347 2.99 -3.08 6.56
N ARG A 348 1.82 -3.69 6.33
CA ARG A 348 1.61 -4.62 5.21
C ARG A 348 1.89 -3.97 3.86
N ARG A 349 1.59 -2.69 3.70
CA ARG A 349 1.85 -1.94 2.46
C ARG A 349 3.34 -1.67 2.29
N LEU A 350 4.01 -1.18 3.32
CA LEU A 350 5.45 -0.89 3.30
C LEU A 350 6.28 -2.14 3.03
N ALA A 351 5.94 -3.28 3.65
CA ALA A 351 6.61 -4.55 3.42
C ALA A 351 6.57 -4.97 1.93
N TRP A 352 5.43 -4.74 1.26
CA TRP A 352 5.30 -4.98 -0.18
C TRP A 352 6.09 -3.95 -1.01
N TYR A 353 6.03 -2.66 -0.66
CA TYR A 353 6.80 -1.60 -1.33
C TYR A 353 8.31 -1.85 -1.25
N CYS A 354 8.82 -2.31 -0.11
CA CYS A 354 10.21 -2.75 0.05
C CYS A 354 10.60 -3.80 -1.00
N GLY A 355 9.70 -4.73 -1.32
CA GLY A 355 9.93 -5.76 -2.33
C GLY A 355 10.07 -5.18 -3.74
N LEU A 356 9.22 -4.22 -4.09
CA LEU A 356 9.28 -3.52 -5.37
C LEU A 356 10.53 -2.64 -5.50
N ILE A 357 10.88 -1.90 -4.45
CA ILE A 357 12.08 -1.05 -4.47
C ILE A 357 13.35 -1.88 -4.58
N LYS A 358 13.43 -3.03 -3.91
CA LYS A 358 14.55 -3.97 -4.07
C LYS A 358 14.65 -4.45 -5.51
N GLU A 359 13.52 -4.76 -6.15
CA GLU A 359 13.50 -5.17 -7.56
C GLU A 359 13.98 -4.07 -8.50
N GLN A 360 13.54 -2.83 -8.27
CA GLN A 360 14.01 -1.66 -9.03
C GLN A 360 15.51 -1.40 -8.81
N LEU A 361 15.99 -1.55 -7.58
CA LEU A 361 17.40 -1.42 -7.23
C LEU A 361 18.25 -2.50 -7.91
N ASP A 362 17.81 -3.75 -7.88
CA ASP A 362 18.51 -4.86 -8.52
C ASP A 362 18.55 -4.68 -10.06
N SER A 363 17.44 -4.20 -10.64
CA SER A 363 17.39 -3.82 -12.06
C SER A 363 18.35 -2.68 -12.38
N CYS A 364 18.44 -1.65 -11.53
CA CYS A 364 19.41 -0.57 -11.73
C CYS A 364 20.84 -1.11 -11.69
N ARG A 365 21.18 -1.99 -10.73
CA ARG A 365 22.51 -2.62 -10.64
C ARG A 365 22.86 -3.47 -11.86
N SER A 366 21.88 -4.13 -12.47
CA SER A 366 22.08 -4.91 -13.71
C SER A 366 21.98 -4.06 -14.98
N LYS A 367 21.77 -2.73 -14.86
CA LYS A 367 21.55 -1.81 -15.98
C LYS A 367 20.33 -2.21 -16.82
N GLY A 368 19.26 -2.60 -16.15
CA GLY A 368 18.01 -3.08 -16.75
C GLY A 368 18.09 -4.56 -17.10
N LYS A 369 17.45 -4.95 -18.21
CA LYS A 369 17.47 -6.34 -18.68
C LYS A 369 18.80 -6.68 -19.35
N PRO A 370 19.34 -7.91 -19.20
CA PRO A 370 20.63 -8.27 -19.78
C PRO A 370 20.73 -8.05 -21.30
N LEU A 371 19.61 -8.22 -22.02
CA LEU A 371 19.53 -7.99 -23.46
C LEU A 371 19.70 -6.52 -23.87
N TRP A 372 19.56 -5.59 -22.93
CA TRP A 372 19.77 -4.15 -23.17
C TRP A 372 21.25 -3.78 -23.17
N ASN A 373 22.10 -4.59 -22.55
CA ASN A 373 23.55 -4.40 -22.47
C ASN A 373 24.25 -5.02 -23.69
N GLY A 374 23.75 -4.67 -24.87
CA GLY A 374 24.14 -5.23 -26.15
C GLY A 374 25.61 -5.01 -26.53
N LYS A 375 26.12 -5.86 -27.43
CA LYS A 375 27.50 -5.74 -27.96
C LYS A 375 27.66 -4.59 -28.95
N SER A 376 26.55 -4.04 -29.45
CA SER A 376 26.55 -2.95 -30.43
C SER A 376 26.74 -1.57 -29.81
N LEU A 377 26.70 -1.46 -28.48
CA LEU A 377 26.87 -0.20 -27.76
C LEU A 377 28.31 0.32 -27.89
N GLY A 378 28.44 1.60 -28.26
CA GLY A 378 29.71 2.31 -28.27
C GLY A 378 30.24 2.55 -26.85
N LEU A 379 31.56 2.70 -26.72
CA LEU A 379 32.24 2.88 -25.43
C LEU A 379 31.66 4.05 -24.59
N GLU A 380 31.36 5.17 -25.25
CA GLU A 380 30.77 6.34 -24.57
C GLU A 380 29.33 6.07 -24.08
N GLN A 381 28.52 5.31 -24.83
CA GLN A 381 27.16 4.95 -24.42
C GLN A 381 27.19 4.04 -23.19
N VAL A 382 28.14 3.09 -23.14
CA VAL A 382 28.36 2.24 -21.97
C VAL A 382 28.77 3.10 -20.77
N ARG A 383 29.72 4.03 -20.95
CA ARG A 383 30.16 4.92 -19.87
C ARG A 383 29.04 5.78 -19.30
N VAL A 384 28.19 6.34 -20.16
CA VAL A 384 27.02 7.13 -19.73
C VAL A 384 26.01 6.24 -19.00
N ALA A 385 25.75 5.04 -19.51
CA ALA A 385 24.87 4.08 -18.83
C ALA A 385 25.39 3.67 -17.44
N ASP A 386 26.71 3.54 -17.30
CA ASP A 386 27.36 3.22 -16.02
C ASP A 386 27.19 4.36 -15.00
N LEU A 387 27.45 5.59 -15.41
CA LEU A 387 27.24 6.78 -14.56
C LEU A 387 25.78 6.91 -14.12
N VAL A 388 24.84 6.79 -15.06
CA VAL A 388 23.40 6.83 -14.76
C VAL A 388 22.99 5.69 -13.83
N SER A 389 23.56 4.51 -14.00
CA SER A 389 23.32 3.36 -13.13
C SER A 389 23.81 3.62 -11.71
N GLU A 390 25.00 4.20 -11.54
CA GLU A 390 25.54 4.51 -10.22
C GLU A 390 24.68 5.56 -9.50
N GLU A 391 24.26 6.61 -10.19
CA GLU A 391 23.34 7.64 -9.65
C GLU A 391 22.01 7.04 -9.18
N LEU A 392 21.34 6.27 -10.05
CA LEU A 392 20.06 5.65 -9.71
C LEU A 392 20.20 4.62 -8.58
N VAL A 393 21.30 3.86 -8.54
CA VAL A 393 21.55 2.91 -7.44
C VAL A 393 21.67 3.65 -6.11
N MET A 394 22.41 4.78 -6.07
CA MET A 394 22.50 5.60 -4.85
C MET A 394 21.12 6.10 -4.42
N ASP A 395 20.32 6.64 -5.35
CA ASP A 395 18.97 7.14 -5.06
C ASP A 395 18.05 6.03 -4.50
N PHE A 396 18.01 4.86 -5.14
CA PHE A 396 17.17 3.75 -4.68
C PHE A 396 17.70 3.11 -3.39
N GLU A 397 19.00 3.13 -3.11
CA GLU A 397 19.55 2.71 -1.82
C GLU A 397 19.12 3.66 -0.69
N ASP A 398 19.11 4.97 -0.94
CA ASP A 398 18.60 5.94 0.02
C ASP A 398 17.10 5.73 0.26
N ILE A 399 16.29 5.62 -0.80
CA ILE A 399 14.85 5.33 -0.70
C ILE A 399 14.59 4.06 0.11
N LYS A 400 15.31 2.97 -0.18
CA LYS A 400 15.21 1.71 0.54
C LYS A 400 15.55 1.89 2.02
N THR A 401 16.58 2.67 2.32
CA THR A 401 16.99 2.97 3.69
C THR A 401 15.91 3.75 4.43
N GLN A 402 15.37 4.80 3.82
CA GLN A 402 14.29 5.60 4.41
C GLN A 402 13.01 4.78 4.67
N ILE A 403 12.61 3.91 3.73
CA ILE A 403 11.46 3.02 3.92
C ILE A 403 11.72 2.01 5.03
N THR A 404 12.92 1.41 5.08
CA THR A 404 13.27 0.44 6.12
C THR A 404 13.25 1.08 7.50
N GLN A 405 13.82 2.29 7.64
CA GLN A 405 13.77 3.07 8.87
C GLN A 405 12.33 3.42 9.26
N THR A 406 11.48 3.76 8.28
CA THR A 406 10.06 4.04 8.52
C THR A 406 9.33 2.79 9.01
N ASN A 407 9.64 1.61 8.46
CA ASN A 407 9.08 0.35 8.91
C ASN A 407 9.50 0.01 10.35
N GLU A 408 10.78 0.19 10.69
CA GLU A 408 11.27 -0.02 12.07
C GLU A 408 10.61 0.94 13.07
N ARG A 409 10.38 2.20 12.68
CA ARG A 409 9.65 3.17 13.50
C ARG A 409 8.20 2.72 13.68
N LEU A 410 7.59 2.18 12.64
CA LEU A 410 6.23 1.67 12.68
C LEU A 410 6.12 0.43 13.61
N ASP A 411 7.07 -0.50 13.56
CA ASP A 411 7.14 -1.65 14.48
C ASP A 411 7.24 -1.22 15.95
N LYS A 412 8.09 -0.21 16.23
CA LYS A 412 8.20 0.40 17.56
C LYS A 412 6.88 1.06 17.98
N SER A 413 6.18 1.68 17.04
CA SER A 413 4.87 2.32 17.28
C SER A 413 3.79 1.30 17.61
N ILE A 414 3.72 0.20 16.87
CA ILE A 414 2.80 -0.92 17.13
C ILE A 414 3.08 -1.49 18.53
N SER A 415 4.36 -1.74 18.84
CA SER A 415 4.78 -2.25 20.15
C SER A 415 4.40 -1.30 21.29
N TYR A 416 4.58 0.01 21.08
CA TYR A 416 4.19 1.04 22.04
C TYR A 416 2.68 1.07 22.28
N VAL A 417 1.87 1.05 21.22
CA VAL A 417 0.41 1.04 21.33
C VAL A 417 -0.09 -0.22 22.05
N ASN A 418 0.42 -1.39 21.67
CA ASN A 418 0.10 -2.65 22.35
C ASN A 418 0.47 -2.60 23.84
N GLY A 419 1.63 -2.01 24.17
CA GLY A 419 2.03 -1.77 25.56
C GLY A 419 1.00 -0.93 26.33
N GLN A 420 0.51 0.16 25.75
CA GLN A 420 -0.51 1.00 26.39
C GLN A 420 -1.86 0.28 26.54
N VAL A 421 -2.29 -0.48 25.53
CA VAL A 421 -3.53 -1.27 25.59
C VAL A 421 -3.45 -2.28 26.74
N ASN A 422 -2.34 -3.01 26.83
CA ASN A 422 -2.13 -3.99 27.90
C ASN A 422 -2.13 -3.34 29.29
N VAL A 423 -1.48 -2.17 29.46
CA VAL A 423 -1.50 -1.44 30.73
C VAL A 423 -2.92 -1.05 31.12
N LYS A 424 -3.71 -0.49 30.20
CA LYS A 424 -5.10 -0.13 30.47
C LYS A 424 -5.99 -1.34 30.76
N GLU A 425 -5.77 -2.47 30.09
CA GLU A 425 -6.48 -3.71 30.38
C GLU A 425 -6.17 -4.23 31.80
N VAL A 426 -4.90 -4.16 32.22
CA VAL A 426 -4.49 -4.51 33.58
C VAL A 426 -5.10 -3.55 34.62
N GLU A 427 -5.14 -2.25 34.34
CA GLU A 427 -5.80 -1.26 35.23
C GLU A 427 -7.29 -1.56 35.38
N ARG A 428 -7.98 -1.89 34.30
CA ARG A 428 -9.40 -2.29 34.32
C ARG A 428 -9.61 -3.60 35.07
N ALA A 429 -8.79 -4.61 34.83
CA ALA A 429 -8.84 -5.88 35.56
C ALA A 429 -8.62 -5.67 37.07
N ASN A 430 -7.72 -4.75 37.43
CA ASN A 430 -7.48 -4.37 38.82
C ASN A 430 -8.68 -3.62 39.42
N ALA A 431 -9.29 -2.69 38.68
CA ALA A 431 -10.52 -2.00 39.11
C ALA A 431 -11.68 -2.98 39.32
N GLN A 432 -11.88 -3.93 38.40
CA GLN A 432 -12.86 -5.01 38.54
C GLN A 432 -12.54 -5.90 39.73
N SER A 433 -11.28 -6.25 39.95
CA SER A 433 -10.85 -7.05 41.11
C SER A 433 -11.18 -6.35 42.43
N LYS A 434 -11.05 -5.02 42.51
CA LYS A 434 -11.46 -4.24 43.69
C LYS A 434 -12.97 -4.29 43.92
N ILE A 435 -13.77 -4.20 42.86
CA ILE A 435 -15.24 -4.30 42.94
C ILE A 435 -15.65 -5.71 43.39
N VAL A 436 -15.06 -6.75 42.80
CA VAL A 436 -15.29 -8.15 43.19
C VAL A 436 -14.90 -8.38 44.64
N LEU A 437 -13.77 -7.80 45.09
CA LEU A 437 -13.34 -7.86 46.49
C LEU A 437 -14.36 -7.17 47.40
N ALA A 438 -14.85 -5.99 47.04
CA ALA A 438 -15.87 -5.28 47.80
C ALA A 438 -17.17 -6.10 47.90
N LEU A 439 -17.62 -6.69 46.78
CA LEU A 439 -18.80 -7.55 46.75
C LEU A 439 -18.61 -8.81 47.60
N ALA A 440 -17.42 -9.44 47.55
CA ALA A 440 -17.08 -10.60 48.37
C ALA A 440 -17.07 -10.25 49.86
N VAL A 441 -16.57 -9.07 50.24
CA VAL A 441 -16.61 -8.59 51.63
C VAL A 441 -18.07 -8.41 52.07
N VAL A 442 -18.91 -7.74 51.27
CA VAL A 442 -20.33 -7.56 51.58
C VAL A 442 -21.04 -8.91 51.71
N GLY A 443 -20.86 -9.82 50.75
CA GLY A 443 -21.42 -11.18 50.81
C GLY A 443 -20.96 -11.97 52.03
N GLY A 444 -19.69 -11.83 52.41
CA GLY A 444 -19.11 -12.45 53.61
C GLY A 444 -19.78 -11.98 54.92
N PHE A 445 -20.27 -10.74 54.98
CA PHE A 445 -21.04 -10.23 56.13
C PHE A 445 -22.51 -10.69 56.11
N PHE A 446 -23.18 -10.58 54.97
CA PHE A 446 -24.63 -10.80 54.90
C PHE A 446 -25.03 -12.27 54.92
N LEU A 447 -24.21 -13.18 54.36
CA LEU A 447 -24.56 -14.61 54.30
C LEU A 447 -24.70 -15.26 55.69
N PRO A 448 -23.73 -15.11 56.62
CA PRO A 448 -23.86 -15.66 57.97
C PRO A 448 -25.05 -15.05 58.72
N ILE A 449 -25.21 -13.72 58.65
CA ILE A 449 -26.29 -13.01 59.35
C ILE A 449 -27.66 -13.47 58.84
N SER A 450 -27.82 -13.58 57.52
CA SER A 450 -29.09 -14.04 56.91
C SER A 450 -29.38 -15.50 57.25
N THR A 451 -28.35 -16.35 57.29
CA THR A 451 -28.51 -17.76 57.67
C THR A 451 -28.95 -17.90 59.12
N ILE A 452 -28.35 -17.13 60.03
CA ILE A 452 -28.73 -17.13 61.44
C ILE A 452 -30.15 -16.57 61.62
N ALA A 453 -30.49 -15.47 60.93
CA ALA A 453 -31.84 -14.92 60.94
C ALA A 453 -32.89 -15.92 60.44
N ALA A 454 -32.59 -16.67 59.38
CA ALA A 454 -33.48 -17.71 58.86
C ALA A 454 -33.69 -18.86 59.87
N ILE A 455 -32.63 -19.29 60.56
CA ILE A 455 -32.71 -20.33 61.61
C ILE A 455 -33.59 -19.86 62.77
N PHE A 456 -33.41 -18.62 63.24
CA PHE A 456 -34.17 -18.09 64.37
C PHE A 456 -35.58 -17.62 64.01
N SER A 457 -35.85 -17.28 62.75
CA SER A 457 -37.19 -16.95 62.25
C SER A 457 -38.16 -18.14 62.28
N MET A 458 -37.68 -19.36 62.51
CA MET A 458 -38.53 -20.55 62.64
C MET A 458 -39.04 -20.80 64.08
N ALA A 459 -38.59 -20.03 65.08
CA ALA A 459 -38.95 -20.25 66.48
C ALA A 459 -39.70 -19.03 67.06
N ASP A 460 -40.98 -19.21 67.38
CA ASP A 460 -41.87 -18.14 67.86
C ASP A 460 -41.36 -17.41 69.12
N ASP A 461 -40.46 -18.02 69.90
CA ASP A 461 -39.97 -17.50 71.19
C ASP A 461 -38.85 -16.45 71.08
N TRP A 462 -38.32 -16.24 69.87
CA TRP A 462 -37.20 -15.33 69.61
C TRP A 462 -37.61 -14.03 68.92
N ALA A 463 -38.92 -13.81 68.78
CA ALA A 463 -39.49 -12.62 68.18
C ALA A 463 -39.21 -11.35 69.00
N PRO A 464 -39.15 -10.16 68.36
CA PRO A 464 -38.98 -8.89 69.06
C PRO A 464 -40.10 -8.68 70.08
N GLY A 465 -39.74 -8.53 71.36
CA GLY A 465 -40.68 -8.38 72.49
C GLY A 465 -40.85 -9.63 73.36
N LYS A 466 -40.21 -10.76 73.03
CA LYS A 466 -40.16 -11.96 73.87
C LYS A 466 -38.81 -12.13 74.57
N ASP A 467 -38.80 -12.95 75.62
CA ASP A 467 -37.66 -13.15 76.52
C ASP A 467 -36.37 -13.63 75.81
N GLY A 468 -36.50 -14.31 74.65
CA GLY A 468 -35.37 -14.82 73.86
C GLY A 468 -34.65 -13.76 73.00
N PHE A 469 -35.23 -12.57 72.82
CA PHE A 469 -34.70 -11.57 71.88
C PHE A 469 -33.26 -11.10 72.21
N GLY A 470 -32.93 -10.96 73.50
CA GLY A 470 -31.57 -10.58 73.91
C GLY A 470 -30.52 -11.67 73.62
N GLN A 471 -30.93 -12.94 73.73
CA GLN A 471 -30.04 -14.08 73.49
C GLN A 471 -29.68 -14.26 72.01
N PHE A 472 -30.59 -13.86 71.10
CA PHE A 472 -30.33 -13.82 69.67
C PHE A 472 -29.10 -12.95 69.35
N TRP A 473 -29.07 -11.72 69.85
CA TRP A 473 -27.95 -10.79 69.63
C TRP A 473 -26.65 -11.27 70.29
N ALA A 474 -26.76 -11.89 71.47
CA ALA A 474 -25.62 -12.46 72.19
C ALA A 474 -24.90 -13.57 71.41
N ILE A 475 -25.60 -14.32 70.55
CA ILE A 475 -25.03 -15.38 69.71
C ILE A 475 -24.62 -14.85 68.33
N CYS A 476 -25.42 -13.97 67.73
CA CYS A 476 -25.15 -13.44 66.39
C CYS A 476 -23.88 -12.59 66.31
N ILE A 477 -23.66 -11.71 67.29
CA ILE A 477 -22.50 -10.80 67.31
C ILE A 477 -21.16 -11.56 67.34
N PRO A 478 -20.92 -12.53 68.24
CA PRO A 478 -19.63 -13.23 68.28
C PRO A 478 -19.40 -14.12 67.06
N ILE A 479 -20.44 -14.75 66.52
CA ILE A 479 -20.30 -15.55 65.29
C ILE A 479 -19.98 -14.65 64.10
N SER A 480 -20.67 -13.52 63.98
CA SER A 480 -20.39 -12.53 62.92
C SER A 480 -18.98 -11.96 63.05
N ALA A 481 -18.55 -11.63 64.28
CA ALA A 481 -17.20 -11.16 64.56
C ALA A 481 -16.13 -12.23 64.23
N LEU A 482 -16.37 -13.49 64.58
CA LEU A 482 -15.46 -14.61 64.27
C LEU A 482 -15.29 -14.78 62.75
N VAL A 483 -16.39 -14.79 61.99
CA VAL A 483 -16.34 -14.89 60.53
C VAL A 483 -15.59 -13.69 59.93
N MET A 484 -15.80 -12.49 60.49
CA MET A 484 -15.08 -11.28 60.07
C MET A 484 -13.58 -11.39 60.32
N VAL A 485 -13.19 -11.86 61.51
CA VAL A 485 -11.77 -12.08 61.87
C VAL A 485 -11.13 -13.10 60.95
N ILE A 486 -11.79 -14.23 60.69
CA ILE A 486 -11.29 -15.26 59.76
C ILE A 486 -11.13 -14.69 58.35
N LEU A 487 -12.11 -13.93 57.86
CA LEU A 487 -12.08 -13.34 56.53
C LEU A 487 -10.97 -12.30 56.39
N VAL A 488 -10.78 -11.43 57.38
CA VAL A 488 -9.65 -10.48 57.42
C VAL A 488 -8.30 -11.21 57.51
N MET A 489 -8.22 -12.28 58.29
CA MET A 489 -7.01 -13.10 58.41
C MET A 489 -6.63 -13.76 57.08
N ILE A 490 -7.62 -14.25 56.32
CA ILE A 490 -7.44 -14.81 54.98
C ILE A 490 -6.99 -13.70 54.00
N ILE A 491 -7.67 -12.56 53.98
CA ILE A 491 -7.32 -11.43 53.08
C ILE A 491 -5.91 -10.90 53.35
N ARG A 492 -5.49 -10.81 54.61
CA ARG A 492 -4.16 -10.30 55.01
C ARG A 492 -3.10 -11.38 55.15
N TRP A 493 -3.39 -12.62 54.76
CA TRP A 493 -2.49 -13.77 54.90
C TRP A 493 -1.10 -13.53 54.30
N SER A 494 -1.00 -12.85 53.15
CA SER A 494 0.27 -12.50 52.50
C SER A 494 1.10 -11.47 53.28
N THR A 495 0.45 -10.62 54.08
CA THR A 495 1.13 -9.66 54.95
C THR A 495 1.60 -10.37 56.22
N ILE A 496 0.76 -11.24 56.78
CA ILE A 496 1.08 -12.09 57.94
C ILE A 496 2.30 -12.97 57.63
N LEU A 497 2.36 -13.61 56.46
CA LEU A 497 3.52 -14.38 56.01
C LEU A 497 4.80 -13.54 55.90
N ARG A 498 4.71 -12.28 55.44
CA ARG A 498 5.86 -11.36 55.41
C ARG A 498 6.31 -10.91 56.80
N TRP A 499 5.39 -10.77 57.74
CA TRP A 499 5.72 -10.50 59.15
C TRP A 499 6.38 -11.71 59.81
N ILE A 500 5.84 -12.91 59.59
CA ILE A 500 6.44 -14.17 60.07
C ILE A 500 7.83 -14.38 59.46
N GLY A 501 8.02 -14.11 58.17
CA GLY A 501 9.34 -14.17 57.51
C GLY A 501 10.34 -13.12 58.00
N ARG A 502 9.88 -11.98 58.53
CA ARG A 502 10.74 -10.99 59.21
C ARG A 502 11.11 -11.44 60.63
N LEU A 503 10.15 -12.01 61.37
CA LEU A 503 10.39 -12.59 62.69
C LEU A 503 11.37 -13.77 62.64
N ARG A 504 11.28 -14.62 61.61
CA ARG A 504 12.19 -15.76 61.41
C ARG A 504 13.63 -15.33 61.11
N ARG A 505 13.81 -14.21 60.40
CA ARG A 505 15.14 -13.61 60.14
C ARG A 505 15.71 -12.90 61.38
N ALA A 506 14.87 -12.25 62.18
CA ALA A 506 15.28 -11.66 63.45
C ALA A 506 15.73 -12.74 64.45
N SER A 507 15.07 -13.90 64.48
CA SER A 507 15.51 -15.02 65.32
C SER A 507 16.83 -15.64 64.87
N GLN A 508 17.18 -15.61 63.57
CA GLN A 508 18.47 -16.11 63.09
C GLN A 508 19.64 -15.19 63.46
N MET A 509 19.45 -13.86 63.43
CA MET A 509 20.50 -12.92 63.85
C MET A 509 20.80 -12.98 65.36
N CYS A 510 19.82 -13.34 66.20
CA CYS A 510 20.06 -13.57 67.63
C CYS A 510 20.84 -14.87 67.92
N VAL A 511 20.86 -15.83 66.99
CA VAL A 511 21.58 -17.10 67.17
C VAL A 511 23.03 -16.99 66.65
N GLU A 512 23.29 -16.19 65.61
CA GLU A 512 24.66 -15.94 65.12
C GLU A 512 25.43 -14.89 65.95
N GLY A 513 24.75 -14.05 66.73
CA GLY A 513 25.40 -13.13 67.68
C GLY A 513 25.84 -13.75 69.02
N ALA A 514 25.67 -15.06 69.19
CA ALA A 514 26.02 -15.80 70.40
C ALA A 514 27.12 -16.86 70.18
N VAL A 515 27.84 -16.81 69.06
CA VAL A 515 29.04 -17.62 68.77
C VAL A 515 30.29 -16.77 68.87
#